data_AF-J9DKM9-F1
#
_entry.id   AF-J9DKM9-F1
#
_cell.length_a   1.000
_cell.length_b   1.000
_cell.length_c   1.000
_cell.angle_alpha   90.00
_cell.angle_beta   90.00
_cell.angle_gamma   90.00
#
_symmetry.space_group_name_H-M   'P 1'
#
loop_
_entity.id
_entity.type
_entity.pdbx_description
1 polymer ?
#
loop_
_entity_poly.entity_id
_entity_poly.type
_entity_poly.pdbx_seq_one_letter_code
_entity_poly.pdbx_strand_id
1 'polypeptide(L)'
;VFPDEIWLPESGAQRGTLLKTDGDPETPLLPSKYYTYRTETEENLRERQIMPSIPVMPVGYRDARKIMENLNGPQVKVKFSICFLS
;
A
#
# COMPACT_ATOMS: atom_id res chain seq x y z
N VAL A 1 3.72 -11.51 20.54
CA VAL A 1 3.55 -11.39 19.07
C VAL A 1 3.39 -12.77 18.45
N PHE A 2 2.80 -12.89 17.26
CA PHE A 2 2.60 -14.20 16.60
C PHE A 2 3.92 -14.99 16.53
N PRO A 3 3.96 -16.28 16.92
CA PRO A 3 2.82 -17.18 17.17
C PRO A 3 2.24 -17.16 18.60
N ASP A 4 2.91 -16.52 19.56
CA ASP A 4 2.52 -16.58 20.98
C ASP A 4 1.28 -15.73 21.31
N GLU A 5 1.03 -14.70 20.51
CA GLU A 5 -0.11 -13.78 20.66
C GLU A 5 -0.66 -13.36 19.28
N ILE A 6 -1.85 -12.76 19.24
CA ILE A 6 -2.50 -12.29 18.00
C ILE A 6 -1.88 -11.01 17.39
N TRP A 7 -0.83 -10.46 17.99
CA TRP A 7 -0.20 -9.21 17.56
C TRP A 7 0.74 -9.39 16.37
N LEU A 8 0.78 -8.40 15.49
CA LEU A 8 1.64 -8.39 14.30
C LEU A 8 3.12 -8.42 14.71
N PRO A 9 3.93 -9.35 14.17
CA PRO A 9 5.36 -9.39 14.46
C PRO A 9 6.10 -8.20 13.82
N GLU A 10 7.29 -7.91 14.33
CA GLU A 10 8.19 -6.83 13.85
C GLU A 10 8.49 -6.86 12.35
N SER A 11 8.58 -8.05 11.79
CA SER A 11 8.81 -8.30 10.37
C SER A 11 7.53 -8.27 9.52
N GLY A 12 6.37 -8.11 10.15
CA GLY A 12 5.08 -8.07 9.47
C GLY A 12 4.93 -6.78 8.69
N ALA A 13 4.77 -6.89 7.37
CA ALA A 13 4.36 -5.78 6.50
C ALA A 13 2.99 -6.10 5.91
N GLN A 14 2.06 -5.14 6.01
CA GLN A 14 0.74 -5.29 5.44
C GLN A 14 0.83 -5.19 3.91
N ARG A 15 0.36 -6.23 3.20
CA ARG A 15 0.17 -6.19 1.75
C ARG A 15 -1.27 -5.74 1.43
N GLY A 16 -1.44 -5.07 0.31
CA GLY A 16 -2.75 -4.61 -0.15
C GLY A 16 -2.70 -4.06 -1.57
N THR A 17 -3.84 -4.05 -2.25
CA THR A 17 -3.97 -3.40 -3.55
C THR A 17 -4.05 -1.89 -3.37
N LEU A 18 -3.43 -1.16 -4.30
CA LEU A 18 -3.54 0.30 -4.41
C LEU A 18 -4.47 0.71 -5.57
N LEU A 19 -5.03 -0.28 -6.27
CA LEU A 19 -6.02 -0.04 -7.31
C LEU A 19 -7.27 0.54 -6.67
N LYS A 20 -7.80 1.59 -7.28
CA LYS A 20 -9.05 2.25 -6.82
C LYS A 20 -10.32 1.56 -7.33
N THR A 21 -10.18 0.53 -8.17
CA THR A 21 -11.29 -0.17 -8.81
C THR A 21 -11.24 -1.66 -8.48
N ASP A 22 -12.41 -2.29 -8.44
CA ASP A 22 -12.57 -3.71 -8.21
C ASP A 22 -12.61 -4.47 -9.54
N GLY A 23 -11.87 -5.58 -9.62
CA GLY A 23 -11.78 -6.41 -10.81
C GLY A 23 -10.56 -6.11 -11.68
N ASP A 24 -10.55 -6.64 -12.90
CA ASP A 24 -9.48 -6.42 -13.87
C ASP A 24 -9.58 -4.99 -14.43
N PRO A 25 -8.58 -4.12 -14.18
CA PRO A 25 -8.62 -2.75 -14.63
C PRO A 25 -8.56 -2.61 -16.17
N GLU A 26 -8.10 -3.64 -16.90
CA GLU A 26 -8.04 -3.62 -18.37
C GLU A 26 -9.37 -4.02 -19.04
N THR A 27 -10.26 -4.69 -18.31
CA THR A 27 -11.59 -5.13 -18.80
C THR A 27 -12.71 -4.72 -17.84
N PRO A 28 -13.00 -3.41 -17.69
CA PRO A 28 -14.05 -2.96 -16.80
C PRO A 28 -15.41 -3.55 -17.22
N LEU A 29 -16.16 -4.07 -16.24
CA LEU A 29 -17.53 -4.60 -16.40
C LEU A 29 -17.67 -5.82 -17.34
N LEU A 30 -16.56 -6.39 -17.80
CA LEU A 30 -16.53 -7.57 -18.67
C LEU A 30 -15.70 -8.68 -18.02
N PRO A 31 -16.01 -9.96 -18.32
CA PRO A 31 -15.17 -11.06 -17.88
C PRO A 31 -13.82 -11.01 -18.62
N SER A 32 -12.72 -11.08 -17.88
CA SER A 32 -11.36 -11.15 -18.41
C SER A 32 -11.11 -12.51 -19.09
N LYS A 33 -11.62 -12.67 -20.32
CA LYS A 33 -11.43 -13.83 -21.20
C LYS A 33 -10.46 -13.47 -22.30
N TYR A 34 -9.77 -14.47 -22.85
CA TYR A 34 -8.77 -14.27 -23.91
C TYR A 34 -9.34 -13.62 -25.19
N TYR A 35 -10.64 -13.77 -25.43
CA TYR A 35 -11.35 -13.20 -26.57
C TYR A 35 -12.04 -11.86 -26.24
N THR A 36 -12.02 -11.42 -24.98
CA THR A 36 -12.58 -10.13 -24.58
C THR A 36 -11.59 -9.03 -24.96
N TYR A 37 -12.09 -7.99 -25.62
CA TYR A 37 -11.28 -6.83 -25.95
C TYR A 37 -10.88 -6.09 -24.66
N ARG A 38 -9.59 -5.80 -24.52
CA ARG A 38 -9.06 -4.94 -23.45
C ARG A 38 -9.29 -3.49 -23.85
N THR A 39 -10.14 -2.80 -23.08
CA THR A 39 -10.58 -1.45 -23.42
C THR A 39 -9.59 -0.39 -22.93
N GLU A 40 -8.85 -0.69 -21.87
CA GLU A 40 -7.94 0.25 -21.22
C GLU A 40 -6.48 -0.23 -21.33
N THR A 41 -5.54 0.72 -21.44
CA THR A 41 -4.09 0.46 -21.38
C THR A 41 -3.54 0.92 -20.03
N GLU A 42 -2.39 0.37 -19.60
CA GLU A 42 -1.74 0.79 -18.35
C GLU A 42 -1.48 2.31 -18.28
N GLU A 43 -1.15 2.93 -19.41
CA GLU A 43 -0.90 4.38 -19.49
C GLU A 43 -2.18 5.18 -19.22
N ASN A 44 -3.29 4.81 -19.85
CA ASN A 44 -4.61 5.41 -19.60
C ASN A 44 -5.05 5.21 -18.13
N LEU A 45 -4.75 4.05 -17.54
CA LEU A 45 -5.07 3.75 -16.14
C LEU A 45 -4.27 4.61 -15.14
N ARG A 46 -3.02 4.95 -15.50
CA ARG A 46 -2.16 5.87 -14.72
C ARG A 46 -2.62 7.32 -14.87
N GLU A 47 -2.98 7.75 -16.08
CA GLU A 47 -3.53 9.10 -16.34
C GLU A 47 -4.83 9.34 -15.55
N ARG A 48 -5.73 8.35 -15.55
CA ARG A 48 -7.00 8.38 -14.80
C ARG A 48 -6.83 8.17 -13.30
N GLN A 49 -5.59 8.05 -12.81
CA GLN A 49 -5.24 7.84 -11.41
C GLN A 49 -5.90 6.60 -10.77
N ILE A 50 -6.23 5.59 -11.58
CA ILE A 50 -6.77 4.30 -11.11
C ILE A 50 -5.62 3.42 -10.61
N MET A 51 -4.50 3.46 -11.33
CA MET A 51 -3.23 2.83 -10.95
C MET A 51 -2.26 3.90 -10.44
N PRO A 52 -1.48 3.64 -9.37
CA PRO A 52 -0.48 4.59 -8.90
C PRO A 52 0.66 4.74 -9.93
N SER A 53 0.97 5.99 -10.29
CA SER A 53 2.10 6.31 -11.18
C SER A 53 3.45 6.31 -10.46
N ILE A 54 3.43 6.39 -9.12
CA ILE A 54 4.62 6.43 -8.25
C ILE A 54 4.81 5.03 -7.66
N PRO A 55 6.07 4.52 -7.55
CA PRO A 55 6.33 3.26 -6.88
C PRO A 55 5.94 3.32 -5.40
N VAL A 56 5.30 2.26 -4.91
CA VAL A 56 4.91 2.12 -3.50
C VAL A 56 5.42 0.79 -2.96
N MET A 57 5.97 0.82 -1.75
CA MET A 57 6.50 -0.37 -1.06
C MET A 57 5.97 -0.40 0.37
N PRO A 58 5.31 -1.49 0.82
CA PRO A 58 4.97 -1.67 2.22
C PRO A 58 6.22 -2.01 3.04
N VAL A 59 6.34 -1.43 4.23
CA VAL A 59 7.49 -1.62 5.13
C VAL A 59 6.98 -2.07 6.50
N GLY A 60 7.71 -3.00 7.14
CA GLY A 60 7.40 -3.45 8.50
C GLY A 60 7.73 -2.39 9.55
N TYR A 61 7.12 -2.47 10.73
CA TYR A 61 7.26 -1.39 11.72
C TYR A 61 8.68 -1.28 12.30
N ARG A 62 9.47 -2.37 12.28
CA ARG A 62 10.89 -2.35 12.69
C ARG A 62 11.74 -1.40 11.85
N ASP A 63 11.55 -1.43 10.53
CA ASP A 63 12.30 -0.56 9.62
C ASP A 63 11.67 0.84 9.54
N ALA A 64 10.35 0.93 9.67
CA ALA A 64 9.67 2.23 9.79
C ALA A 64 10.19 3.03 10.99
N ARG A 65 10.43 2.38 12.14
CA ARG A 65 11.01 3.03 13.33
C ARG A 65 12.38 3.64 13.02
N LYS A 66 13.29 2.88 12.41
CA LYS A 66 14.63 3.39 12.03
C LYS A 66 14.55 4.57 11.07
N ILE A 67 13.63 4.53 10.11
CA ILE A 67 13.43 5.64 9.17
C ILE A 67 12.96 6.88 9.94
N MET A 68 11.98 6.74 10.84
CA MET A 68 11.45 7.84 11.63
C MET A 68 12.46 8.42 12.63
N GLU A 69 13.27 7.59 13.27
CA GLU A 69 14.33 8.02 14.19
C GLU A 69 15.40 8.89 13.49
N ASN A 70 15.62 8.68 12.18
CA ASN A 70 16.58 9.44 11.38
C ASN A 70 15.98 10.71 10.74
N LEU A 71 14.72 11.05 11.01
CA LEU A 71 14.10 12.27 10.48
C LEU A 71 14.51 13.48 11.32
N ASN A 72 15.16 14.47 10.69
CA ASN A 72 15.60 15.72 11.34
C ASN A 72 14.58 16.87 11.16
N GLY A 73 13.29 16.56 11.21
CA GLY A 73 12.19 17.52 11.00
C GLY A 73 11.78 18.28 12.26
N PRO A 74 10.92 19.31 12.15
CA PRO A 74 10.32 19.97 13.30
C PRO A 74 9.45 19.01 14.11
N GLN A 75 9.32 19.28 15.42
CA GLN A 75 8.57 18.43 16.32
C GLN A 75 7.10 18.28 15.88
N VAL A 76 6.65 17.04 15.81
CA VAL A 76 5.29 16.71 15.37
C VAL A 76 4.27 17.04 16.46
N LYS A 77 3.08 17.50 16.08
CA LYS A 77 1.97 17.71 17.02
C LYS A 77 1.57 16.37 17.66
N VAL A 78 1.16 16.42 18.94
CA VAL A 78 0.85 15.23 19.77
C VAL A 78 -0.15 14.26 19.10
N LYS A 79 -1.07 14.77 18.27
CA LYS A 79 -2.04 13.94 17.52
C LYS A 79 -1.42 13.01 16.47
N PHE A 80 -0.19 13.30 16.02
CA PHE A 80 0.57 12.49 15.07
C PHE A 80 1.68 11.67 15.76
N SER A 81 1.70 11.65 17.10
CA SER A 81 2.63 10.81 17.85
C SER A 81 2.24 9.35 17.70
N ILE A 82 3.18 8.52 17.25
CA ILE A 82 2.99 7.07 17.14
C ILE A 82 3.41 6.44 18.47
N CYS A 83 2.45 5.84 19.17
CA CYS A 83 2.70 5.11 20.39
C CYS A 83 3.20 3.69 20.06
N PHE A 84 4.52 3.52 20.02
CA PHE A 84 5.15 2.20 20.01
C PHE A 84 5.24 1.72 21.46
N LEU A 85 4.16 1.14 21.99
CA LEU A 85 4.20 0.55 23.32
C LEU A 85 5.24 -0.58 23.36
N SER A 86 6.07 -0.49 24.40
CA SER A 86 7.18 -1.37 24.80
C SER A 86 6.71 -2.75 25.22
#